data_AF-A0A0F9B2Y1-F1
#
_entry.id   AF-A0A0F9B2Y1-F1
#
_cell.length_a   1.000
_cell.length_b   1.000
_cell.length_c   1.000
_cell.angle_alpha   90.00
_cell.angle_beta   90.00
_cell.angle_gamma   90.00
#
_symmetry.space_group_name_H-M   'P 1'
#
loop_
_entity.id
_entity.type
_entity.pdbx_description
1 polymer ?
#
loop_
_entity_poly.entity_id
_entity_poly.type
_entity_poly.pdbx_seq_one_letter_code
_entity_poly.pdbx_strand_id
1 'polypeptide(L)'
;CEAENLMPATTSTRKVRVKVLGQRVLAKRIKELGDKIDGREVAKIHLLAANAAAKIIRAEAPRGPTGNLQRGVVTGVFKNRPRKKRAAFVLVDRRIAPHLHLIEFGTAERRHKSGKSVGRVKPNPFFARGRNKSRPVVKAILIAGWKQLFANAGIK
;
A
#
# COMPACT_ATOMS: atom_id res chain seq x y z
N CYS A 1 49.08 11.05 14.14
CA CYS A 1 47.75 11.68 14.26
C CYS A 1 46.70 10.58 14.32
N GLU A 2 46.48 10.02 15.50
CA GLU A 2 45.51 8.96 15.75
C GLU A 2 44.20 9.62 16.19
N ALA A 3 43.16 9.47 15.37
CA ALA A 3 41.83 9.94 15.70
C ALA A 3 41.11 8.85 16.50
N GLU A 4 41.01 9.05 17.81
CA GLU A 4 40.18 8.24 18.71
C GLU A 4 38.71 8.32 18.27
N ASN A 5 38.20 7.18 17.78
CA ASN A 5 36.79 6.93 17.56
C ASN A 5 36.05 6.84 18.91
N LEU A 6 35.55 7.97 19.40
CA LEU A 6 34.56 8.05 20.48
C LEU A 6 33.23 7.47 20.00
N MET A 7 33.01 6.18 20.27
CA MET A 7 31.71 5.53 20.12
C MET A 7 30.70 6.13 21.11
N PRO A 8 29.45 6.46 20.70
CA PRO A 8 28.45 7.01 21.60
C PRO A 8 27.98 5.96 22.62
N ALA A 9 27.97 6.35 23.90
CA ALA A 9 27.50 5.53 25.01
C ALA A 9 26.07 5.02 24.78
N THR A 10 25.88 3.71 24.95
CA THR A 10 24.58 3.03 24.82
C THR A 10 23.65 3.49 25.94
N THR A 11 22.63 4.28 25.59
CA THR A 11 21.64 4.77 26.55
C THR A 11 20.77 3.60 27.01
N SER A 12 20.99 3.13 28.24
CA SER A 12 20.18 2.11 28.89
C SER A 12 18.72 2.57 28.98
N THR A 13 17.86 1.98 28.15
CA THR A 13 16.43 2.32 28.11
C THR A 13 15.73 1.67 29.30
N ARG A 14 15.52 2.42 30.38
CA ARG A 14 14.69 1.99 31.52
C ARG A 14 13.26 1.72 31.04
N LYS A 15 12.83 0.46 31.14
CA LYS A 15 11.46 0.03 30.82
C LYS A 15 10.48 0.55 31.89
N VAL A 16 9.81 1.66 31.60
CA VAL A 16 8.72 2.18 32.45
C VAL A 16 7.42 1.44 32.11
N ARG A 17 6.78 0.79 33.09
CA ARG A 17 5.45 0.18 32.92
C ARG A 17 4.37 1.20 33.28
N VAL A 18 3.80 1.85 32.27
CA VAL A 18 2.64 2.74 32.44
C VAL A 18 1.35 1.91 32.34
N LYS A 19 0.57 1.84 33.42
CA LYS A 19 -0.81 1.29 33.39
C LYS A 19 -1.75 2.40 32.95
N VAL A 20 -2.23 2.33 31.71
CA VAL A 20 -3.28 3.24 31.23
C VAL A 20 -4.64 2.72 31.71
N LEU A 21 -5.19 3.34 32.75
CA LEU A 21 -6.55 3.07 33.20
C LEU A 21 -7.54 3.55 32.11
N GLY A 22 -8.59 2.77 31.84
CA GLY A 22 -9.64 3.15 30.88
C GLY A 22 -9.50 2.61 29.45
N GLN A 23 -8.42 1.88 29.12
CA GLN A 23 -8.26 1.27 27.78
C GLN A 23 -9.42 0.34 27.39
N ARG A 24 -9.97 -0.41 28.35
CA ARG A 24 -11.12 -1.30 28.12
C ARG A 24 -12.38 -0.53 27.73
N VAL A 25 -12.64 0.60 28.38
CA VAL A 25 -13.79 1.47 28.08
C VAL A 25 -13.62 2.12 26.71
N LEU A 26 -12.42 2.61 26.42
CA LEU A 26 -12.09 3.17 25.11
C LEU A 26 -12.26 2.13 23.99
N ALA A 27 -11.72 0.92 24.17
CA ALA A 27 -11.85 -0.16 23.20
C ALA A 27 -13.31 -0.56 22.95
N LYS A 28 -14.13 -0.60 24.02
CA LYS A 28 -15.57 -0.85 23.91
C LYS A 28 -16.27 0.24 23.09
N ARG A 29 -16.00 1.52 23.37
CA ARG A 29 -16.56 2.65 22.60
C ARG A 29 -16.12 2.63 21.14
N ILE A 30 -14.84 2.38 20.86
CA ILE A 30 -14.34 2.26 19.47
C ILE A 30 -15.06 1.13 18.73
N LYS A 31 -15.29 0.00 19.38
CA LYS A 31 -16.03 -1.12 18.81
C LYS A 31 -17.47 -0.74 18.50
N GLU A 32 -18.18 -0.13 19.44
CA GLU A 32 -19.57 0.34 19.27
C GLU A 32 -19.68 1.35 18.13
N LEU A 33 -18.74 2.28 18.01
CA LEU A 33 -18.65 3.22 16.90
C LEU A 33 -18.43 2.49 15.57
N GLY A 34 -17.52 1.51 15.53
CA GLY A 34 -17.28 0.69 14.34
C GLY A 34 -18.49 -0.15 13.93
N ASP A 35 -19.34 -0.53 14.88
CA ASP A 35 -20.58 -1.27 14.60
C ASP A 35 -21.70 -0.39 14.02
N LYS A 36 -21.69 0.91 14.29
CA LYS A 36 -22.63 1.90 13.72
C LYS A 36 -22.32 2.30 12.28
N ILE A 37 -21.06 2.17 11.85
CA ILE A 37 -20.63 2.57 10.50
C ILE A 37 -20.97 1.47 9.49
N ASP A 38 -21.70 1.82 8.42
CA ASP A 38 -21.96 0.87 7.34
C ASP A 38 -20.67 0.59 6.55
N GLY A 39 -20.26 -0.67 6.55
CA GLY A 39 -19.11 -1.14 5.77
C GLY A 39 -19.24 -0.91 4.27
N ARG A 40 -20.45 -0.67 3.72
CA ARG A 40 -20.63 -0.28 2.31
C ARG A 40 -20.07 1.11 2.03
N GLU A 41 -20.26 2.07 2.93
CA GLU A 41 -19.78 3.43 2.73
C GLU A 41 -18.25 3.49 2.88
N VAL A 42 -17.72 2.76 3.87
CA VAL A 42 -16.28 2.55 4.01
C VAL A 42 -15.69 1.94 2.74
N ALA A 43 -16.34 0.92 2.17
CA ALA A 43 -15.88 0.30 0.93
C ALA A 43 -15.88 1.27 -0.26
N LYS A 44 -16.86 2.19 -0.36
CA LYS A 44 -16.89 3.23 -1.40
C LYS A 44 -15.68 4.16 -1.29
N ILE A 45 -15.37 4.64 -0.09
CA ILE A 45 -14.19 5.51 0.16
C ILE A 45 -12.89 4.79 -0.18
N HIS A 46 -12.76 3.52 0.23
CA HIS A 46 -11.58 2.72 -0.12
C HIS A 46 -11.45 2.50 -1.62
N LEU A 47 -12.57 2.27 -2.34
CA LEU A 47 -12.56 2.11 -3.78
C LEU A 47 -12.17 3.40 -4.50
N LEU A 48 -12.64 4.56 -4.03
CA LEU A 48 -12.22 5.87 -4.55
C LEU A 48 -10.71 6.07 -4.38
N ALA A 49 -10.17 5.78 -3.19
CA ALA A 49 -8.75 5.84 -2.93
C ALA A 49 -7.94 4.87 -3.80
N ALA A 50 -8.43 3.64 -3.99
CA ALA A 50 -7.82 2.64 -4.85
C ALA A 50 -7.79 3.09 -6.32
N ASN A 51 -8.88 3.68 -6.82
CA ASN A 51 -8.95 4.21 -8.20
C ASN A 51 -7.97 5.36 -8.41
N ALA A 52 -7.84 6.28 -7.44
CA ALA A 52 -6.86 7.35 -7.49
C ALA A 52 -5.43 6.81 -7.54
N ALA A 53 -5.11 5.83 -6.70
CA ALA A 53 -3.80 5.17 -6.71
C ALA A 53 -3.53 4.43 -8.02
N ALA A 54 -4.51 3.72 -8.56
CA ALA A 54 -4.38 3.02 -9.83
C ALA A 54 -4.10 3.98 -11.00
N LYS A 55 -4.73 5.16 -11.02
CA LYS A 55 -4.44 6.19 -12.03
C LYS A 55 -2.97 6.61 -11.99
N ILE A 56 -2.41 6.83 -10.80
CA ILE A 56 -1.00 7.20 -10.61
C ILE A 56 -0.07 6.04 -11.01
N ILE A 57 -0.38 4.82 -10.59
CA ILE A 57 0.44 3.64 -10.92
C ILE A 57 0.44 3.39 -12.44
N ARG A 58 -0.69 3.56 -13.12
CA ARG A 58 -0.77 3.45 -14.59
C ARG A 58 0.07 4.51 -15.30
N ALA A 59 0.12 5.74 -14.76
CA ALA A 59 0.94 6.80 -15.32
C ALA A 59 2.44 6.51 -15.20
N GLU A 60 2.88 5.81 -14.15
CA GLU A 60 4.27 5.41 -13.94
C GLU A 60 4.67 4.16 -14.75
N ALA A 61 3.71 3.36 -15.19
CA ALA A 61 3.98 2.11 -15.89
C ALA A 61 4.61 2.39 -17.27
N PRO A 62 5.69 1.69 -17.63
CA PRO A 62 6.38 1.92 -18.89
C PRO A 62 5.46 1.64 -20.07
N ARG A 63 5.51 2.51 -21.09
CA ARG A 63 4.75 2.36 -22.33
C ARG A 63 5.49 1.40 -23.25
N GLY A 64 5.07 0.13 -23.20
CA GLY A 64 5.46 -0.87 -24.18
C GLY A 64 4.50 -0.87 -25.38
N PRO A 65 4.84 -1.57 -26.48
CA PRO A 65 4.02 -1.63 -27.70
C PRO A 65 2.61 -2.18 -27.45
N THR A 66 2.44 -3.06 -26.46
CA THR A 66 1.15 -3.67 -26.12
C THR A 66 0.37 -2.94 -25.03
N GLY A 67 1.01 -2.05 -24.26
CA GLY A 67 0.38 -1.38 -23.11
C GLY A 67 -0.11 -2.32 -21.98
N ASN A 68 0.28 -3.60 -21.98
CA ASN A 68 -0.24 -4.61 -21.05
C ASN A 68 0.01 -4.26 -19.58
N LEU A 69 1.14 -3.62 -19.25
CA LEU A 69 1.45 -3.22 -17.88
C LEU A 69 0.48 -2.16 -17.34
N GLN A 70 0.03 -1.23 -18.18
CA GLN A 70 -0.95 -0.22 -17.81
C GLN A 70 -2.34 -0.84 -17.66
N ARG A 71 -2.75 -1.66 -18.63
CA ARG A 71 -4.04 -2.36 -18.63
C ARG A 71 -4.17 -3.36 -17.49
N GLY A 72 -3.05 -3.98 -17.10
CA GLY A 72 -3.00 -4.94 -16.01
C GLY A 72 -3.27 -4.34 -14.63
N VAL A 73 -3.14 -3.03 -14.43
CA VAL A 73 -3.45 -2.40 -13.13
C VAL A 73 -4.96 -2.39 -12.91
N VAL A 74 -5.41 -3.25 -12.02
CA VAL A 74 -6.82 -3.46 -11.68
C VAL A 74 -7.12 -2.98 -10.26
N THR A 75 -8.34 -2.48 -10.06
CA THR A 75 -8.88 -2.11 -8.76
C THR A 75 -10.10 -2.94 -8.45
N GLY A 76 -10.34 -3.17 -7.16
CA GLY A 76 -11.50 -3.95 -6.75
C GLY A 76 -11.72 -3.90 -5.25
N VAL A 77 -12.80 -4.55 -4.82
CA VAL A 77 -13.14 -4.73 -3.40
C VAL A 77 -13.13 -6.22 -3.12
N PHE A 78 -12.59 -6.61 -1.97
CA PHE A 78 -12.63 -8.00 -1.54
C PHE A 78 -14.08 -8.42 -1.21
N LYS A 79 -14.73 -9.11 -2.16
CA LYS A 79 -16.14 -9.54 -2.05
C LYS A 79 -16.34 -10.61 -0.97
N ASN A 80 -15.35 -11.47 -0.75
CA ASN A 80 -15.40 -12.58 0.20
C ASN A 80 -15.13 -12.16 1.66
N ARG A 81 -14.97 -10.86 1.92
CA ARG A 81 -14.84 -10.33 3.28
C ARG A 81 -16.23 -10.03 3.86
N PRO A 82 -16.43 -10.20 5.18
CA PRO A 82 -17.64 -9.72 5.86
C PRO A 82 -17.93 -8.26 5.49
N ARG A 83 -19.21 -7.88 5.36
CA ARG A 83 -19.61 -6.53 4.90
C ARG A 83 -18.91 -5.41 5.67
N LYS A 84 -18.76 -5.56 6.98
CA LYS A 84 -18.09 -4.62 7.89
C LYS A 84 -16.56 -4.53 7.72
N LYS A 85 -15.94 -5.41 6.93
CA LYS A 85 -14.47 -5.52 6.74
C LYS A 85 -14.07 -5.45 5.26
N ARG A 86 -14.91 -4.87 4.42
CA ARG A 86 -14.63 -4.74 2.98
C ARG A 86 -13.53 -3.71 2.76
N ALA A 87 -12.38 -4.19 2.31
CA ALA A 87 -11.26 -3.36 1.87
C ALA A 87 -11.19 -3.36 0.34
N ALA A 88 -10.72 -2.25 -0.22
CA ALA A 88 -10.36 -2.16 -1.63
C ALA A 88 -8.88 -2.48 -1.83
N PHE A 89 -8.52 -2.88 -3.04
CA PHE A 89 -7.14 -3.17 -3.43
C PHE A 89 -6.80 -2.53 -4.77
N VAL A 90 -5.50 -2.35 -4.98
CA VAL A 90 -4.89 -2.08 -6.28
C VAL A 90 -3.87 -3.18 -6.52
N LEU A 91 -4.05 -3.94 -7.59
CA LEU A 91 -3.18 -5.05 -7.96
C LEU A 91 -2.87 -4.99 -9.45
N VAL A 92 -1.93 -5.82 -9.89
CA VAL A 92 -1.69 -6.05 -11.31
C VAL A 92 -2.14 -7.47 -11.64
N ASP A 93 -3.00 -7.58 -12.64
CA ASP A 93 -3.44 -8.87 -13.16
C ASP A 93 -2.29 -9.54 -13.95
N ARG A 94 -1.79 -10.64 -13.40
CA ARG A 94 -0.70 -11.43 -14.00
C ARG A 94 -1.14 -12.16 -15.27
N ARG A 95 -2.44 -12.31 -15.55
CA ARG A 95 -2.93 -12.86 -16.81
C ARG A 95 -2.72 -11.88 -17.96
N ILE A 96 -2.85 -10.58 -17.69
CA ILE A 96 -2.61 -9.50 -18.66
C ILE A 96 -1.12 -9.13 -18.71
N ALA A 97 -0.47 -9.08 -17.55
CA ALA A 97 0.93 -8.70 -17.40
C ALA A 97 1.76 -9.82 -16.72
N PRO A 98 2.00 -10.95 -17.39
CA PRO A 98 2.71 -12.10 -16.79
C PRO A 98 4.14 -11.76 -16.39
N HIS A 99 4.79 -10.92 -17.19
CA HIS A 99 6.18 -10.49 -17.00
C HIS A 99 6.35 -9.27 -16.09
N LEU A 100 5.30 -8.84 -15.37
CA LEU A 100 5.38 -7.72 -14.42
C LEU A 100 6.58 -7.81 -13.49
N HIS A 101 6.78 -8.98 -12.88
CA HIS A 101 7.82 -9.22 -11.89
C HIS A 101 9.23 -9.05 -12.47
N LEU A 102 9.44 -9.41 -13.74
CA LEU A 102 10.72 -9.20 -14.43
C LEU A 102 10.99 -7.72 -14.66
N ILE A 103 9.96 -6.93 -14.92
CA ILE A 103 10.09 -5.48 -15.09
C ILE A 103 10.30 -4.80 -13.73
N GLU A 104 9.53 -5.17 -12.71
CA GLU A 104 9.61 -4.53 -11.39
C GLU A 104 10.96 -4.80 -10.70
N PHE A 105 11.45 -6.04 -10.75
CA PHE A 105 12.64 -6.48 -10.01
C PHE A 105 13.87 -6.71 -10.88
N GLY A 106 13.71 -6.71 -12.21
CA GLY A 106 14.78 -7.09 -13.13
C GLY A 106 15.04 -8.59 -13.14
N THR A 107 16.09 -8.99 -13.85
CA THR A 107 16.59 -10.36 -13.84
C THR A 107 18.09 -10.40 -13.61
N ALA A 108 18.59 -11.51 -13.07
CA ALA A 108 20.01 -11.81 -13.12
C ALA A 108 20.49 -11.96 -14.58
N GLU A 109 21.80 -11.86 -14.79
CA GLU A 109 22.41 -12.17 -16.08
C GLU A 109 22.19 -13.65 -16.41
N ARG A 110 21.64 -13.94 -17.58
CA ARG A 110 21.44 -15.31 -18.06
C ARG A 110 22.54 -15.66 -19.03
N ARG A 111 23.16 -16.83 -18.87
CA ARG A 111 24.19 -17.36 -19.77
C ARG A 111 23.75 -18.72 -20.31
N HIS A 112 24.08 -18.98 -21.57
CA HIS A 112 23.94 -20.30 -22.16
C HIS A 112 25.02 -21.25 -21.64
N LYS A 113 24.85 -22.58 -21.80
CA LYS A 113 25.88 -23.58 -21.44
C LYS A 113 27.22 -23.32 -22.13
N SER A 114 27.19 -22.72 -23.32
CA SER A 114 28.38 -22.31 -24.09
C SER A 114 29.04 -21.03 -23.58
N GLY A 115 28.58 -20.44 -22.47
CA GLY A 115 29.13 -19.20 -21.91
C GLY A 115 28.57 -17.90 -22.52
N LYS A 116 27.85 -17.97 -23.65
CA LYS A 116 27.25 -16.79 -24.30
C LYS A 116 26.21 -16.12 -23.40
N SER A 117 26.36 -14.82 -23.15
CA SER A 117 25.38 -14.02 -22.39
C SER A 117 24.12 -13.79 -23.24
N VAL A 118 22.96 -14.01 -22.63
CA VAL A 118 21.62 -13.75 -23.18
C VAL A 118 21.09 -12.40 -22.66
N GLY A 119 21.88 -11.72 -21.83
CA GLY A 119 21.56 -10.42 -21.26
C GLY A 119 20.77 -10.49 -19.96
N ARG A 120 20.36 -9.30 -19.49
CA ARG A 120 19.57 -9.08 -18.28
C ARG A 120 18.52 -8.01 -18.51
N VAL A 121 17.37 -8.15 -17.87
CA VAL A 121 16.36 -7.08 -17.78
C VAL A 121 16.74 -6.17 -16.60
N LYS A 122 16.96 -4.88 -16.86
CA LYS A 122 17.18 -3.91 -15.79
C LYS A 122 15.88 -3.70 -15.00
N PRO A 123 15.93 -3.62 -13.65
CA PRO A 123 14.76 -3.32 -12.85
C PRO A 123 14.20 -1.94 -13.19
N ASN A 124 12.88 -1.86 -13.31
CA ASN A 124 12.11 -0.65 -13.43
C ASN A 124 10.94 -0.73 -12.45
N PRO A 125 11.14 -0.30 -11.18
CA PRO A 125 10.19 -0.49 -10.10
C PRO A 125 9.02 0.50 -10.17
N PHE A 126 8.27 0.47 -11.27
CA PHE A 126 7.19 1.43 -11.55
C PHE A 126 6.05 1.28 -10.55
N PHE A 127 5.77 0.06 -10.07
CA PHE A 127 4.69 -0.17 -9.12
C PHE A 127 5.07 0.40 -7.75
N ALA A 128 6.31 0.18 -7.29
CA ALA A 128 6.80 0.78 -6.06
C ALA A 128 6.83 2.31 -6.12
N ARG A 129 7.30 2.89 -7.24
CA ARG A 129 7.28 4.35 -7.45
C ARG A 129 5.86 4.90 -7.45
N GLY A 130 4.96 4.30 -8.23
CA GLY A 130 3.55 4.70 -8.28
C GLY A 130 2.83 4.57 -6.95
N ARG A 131 3.10 3.48 -6.20
CA ARG A 131 2.62 3.30 -4.84
C ARG A 131 3.07 4.44 -3.95
N ASN A 132 4.36 4.75 -3.91
CA ASN A 132 4.90 5.82 -3.07
C ASN A 132 4.33 7.20 -3.43
N LYS A 133 4.24 7.53 -4.72
CA LYS A 133 3.61 8.78 -5.20
C LYS A 133 2.13 8.88 -4.84
N SER A 134 1.40 7.76 -4.85
CA SER A 134 -0.03 7.74 -4.53
C SER A 134 -0.34 7.85 -3.04
N ARG A 135 0.61 7.56 -2.13
CA ARG A 135 0.40 7.57 -0.67
C ARG A 135 -0.24 8.86 -0.14
N PRO A 136 0.28 10.07 -0.44
CA PRO A 136 -0.32 11.31 0.07
C PRO A 136 -1.76 11.50 -0.41
N VAL A 137 -2.04 11.21 -1.69
CA VAL A 137 -3.37 11.34 -2.29
C VAL A 137 -4.36 10.36 -1.64
N VAL A 138 -3.97 9.09 -1.53
CA VAL A 138 -4.76 8.06 -0.85
C VAL A 138 -5.03 8.46 0.60
N LYS A 139 -4.01 8.94 1.33
CA LYS A 139 -4.15 9.39 2.72
C LYS A 139 -5.16 10.54 2.84
N ALA A 140 -5.09 11.53 1.95
CA ALA A 140 -6.03 12.65 1.94
C ALA A 140 -7.47 12.19 1.69
N ILE A 141 -7.70 11.32 0.69
CA ILE A 141 -9.03 10.76 0.38
C ILE A 141 -9.59 9.98 1.56
N LEU A 142 -8.76 9.13 2.20
CA LEU A 142 -9.19 8.36 3.36
C LEU A 142 -9.56 9.30 4.52
N ILE A 143 -8.71 10.28 4.86
CA ILE A 143 -9.00 11.23 5.95
C ILE A 143 -10.30 12.00 5.68
N ALA A 144 -10.47 12.52 4.46
CA ALA A 144 -11.68 13.25 4.08
C ALA A 144 -12.93 12.36 4.15
N GLY A 145 -12.86 11.14 3.62
CA GLY A 145 -13.96 10.19 3.67
C GLY A 145 -14.33 9.78 5.09
N TRP A 146 -13.34 9.54 5.96
CA TRP A 146 -13.59 9.24 7.38
C TRP A 146 -14.21 10.42 8.11
N LYS A 147 -13.75 11.65 7.89
CA LYS A 147 -14.37 12.86 8.46
C LYS A 147 -15.84 12.97 8.06
N GLN A 148 -16.15 12.73 6.80
CA GLN A 148 -17.53 12.74 6.30
C GLN A 148 -18.38 11.64 6.93
N LEU A 149 -17.85 10.42 7.08
CA LEU A 149 -18.57 9.33 7.75
C LEU A 149 -18.88 9.65 9.21
N PHE A 150 -17.90 10.19 9.95
CA PHE A 150 -18.12 10.55 11.35
C PHE A 150 -19.14 11.67 11.51
N ALA A 151 -19.08 12.69 10.64
CA ALA A 151 -20.08 13.77 10.61
C ALA A 151 -21.50 13.22 10.35
N ASN A 152 -21.66 12.31 9.38
CA ASN A 152 -22.95 11.71 9.05
C ASN A 152 -23.48 10.79 10.17
N ALA A 153 -22.59 10.14 10.91
CA ALA A 153 -22.95 9.29 12.03
C ALA A 153 -23.31 10.07 13.31
N GLY A 154 -23.27 11.41 13.28
CA GLY A 154 -23.56 12.27 14.43
C GLY A 154 -22.50 12.19 15.54
N ILE A 155 -21.30 11.73 15.20
CA ILE A 155 -20.17 11.61 16.13
C ILE A 155 -19.42 12.95 16.07
N LYS A 156 -19.72 13.83 17.04
CA LYS A 156 -18.98 15.09 17.25
C LYS A 156 -17.71 14.85 18.06
#